data_AF-A0A2S1KWQ0-F1
#
_entry.id   AF-A0A2S1KWQ0-F1
#
_cell.length_a   1.000
_cell.length_b   1.000
_cell.length_c   1.000
_cell.angle_alpha   90.00
_cell.angle_beta   90.00
_cell.angle_gamma   90.00
#
_symmetry.space_group_name_H-M   'P 1'
#
loop_
_entity.id
_entity.type
_entity.pdbx_description
1 polymer ?
#
loop_
_entity_poly.entity_id
_entity_poly.type
_entity_poly.pdbx_seq_one_letter_code
_entity_poly.pdbx_strand_id
1 'polypeptide(L)'
;MQPYETFAEPLTIMADGTIKQLNPFSGTEVWTVPGRAHRPIGVTATDPQPVDPQKIGHHCAFCTQRVLETPPEKSRLIRKGDDAEIVYTDSVDMLSNQWEFRRVPNLFEILSFDYWAANYDYKLTLAAQRRMDHYLADPAGRAHVMGVLRTKYAARMSTEEFEELSETEKLKGAYSFFGGGHDLILGRRHFVDGATDDTQLASSGTLTPQEHEWYMRMTIEAMRDLYESNRYVRYVQVFQNWLKPAGASFDHLHKQLVAIDQRTVNGRMEVEKVRLNPNLYNEAGVNYAGYHNLVIAENKHAVAIAGFGHRYPTLEIWSKSPRIQPWEHTRDEQRAMSDLVHAMHAATGANVPTNEEWYTKPMDSDVNMPWRILLKWRVSTLAGFEGGSKIYVNTISPWALRDRVVPQLLELRAGGKLAPGISVASECSCEVNCLKYNPAL
;
A
#
# COMPACT_ATOMS: atom_id res chain seq x y z
N MET A 1 -30.50 19.04 19.06
CA MET A 1 -29.92 17.97 18.22
C MET A 1 -29.05 17.13 19.13
N GLN A 2 -29.49 15.92 19.49
CA GLN A 2 -28.64 15.00 20.25
C GLN A 2 -27.51 14.53 19.32
N PRO A 3 -26.23 14.76 19.65
CA PRO A 3 -25.14 14.37 18.78
C PRO A 3 -24.94 12.86 18.89
N TYR A 4 -25.11 12.15 17.78
CA TYR A 4 -24.65 10.77 17.54
C TYR A 4 -25.05 9.71 18.60
N GLU A 5 -26.33 9.32 18.67
CA GLU A 5 -26.74 8.15 19.48
C GLU A 5 -26.20 6.80 18.94
N THR A 6 -25.54 6.78 17.77
CA THR A 6 -25.13 5.54 17.08
C THR A 6 -23.70 5.09 17.37
N PHE A 7 -22.80 5.96 17.87
CA PHE A 7 -21.43 5.57 18.22
C PHE A 7 -20.82 6.50 19.29
N ALA A 8 -19.87 5.96 20.07
CA ALA A 8 -19.12 6.74 21.06
C ALA A 8 -18.25 7.81 20.37
N GLU A 9 -18.13 8.98 21.01
CA GLU A 9 -17.45 10.13 20.43
C GLU A 9 -15.98 9.82 20.09
N PRO A 10 -15.56 9.97 18.81
CA PRO A 10 -14.20 9.63 18.41
C PRO A 10 -13.09 10.48 19.05
N LEU A 11 -13.36 11.72 19.45
CA LEU A 11 -12.39 12.63 20.05
C LEU A 11 -12.96 13.31 21.30
N THR A 12 -12.25 13.21 22.42
CA THR A 12 -12.60 13.89 23.67
C THR A 12 -11.39 14.66 24.18
N ILE A 13 -11.56 15.98 24.41
CA ILE A 13 -10.52 16.83 24.99
C ILE A 13 -10.76 16.91 26.50
N MET A 14 -9.77 16.46 27.27
CA MET A 14 -9.80 16.49 28.73
C MET A 14 -9.39 17.87 29.25
N ALA A 15 -9.72 18.17 30.51
CA ALA A 15 -9.43 19.47 31.13
C ALA A 15 -7.94 19.82 31.20
N ASP A 16 -7.06 18.81 31.24
CA ASP A 16 -5.60 18.97 31.23
C ASP A 16 -5.01 19.15 29.81
N GLY A 17 -5.86 19.13 28.76
CA GLY A 17 -5.46 19.18 27.37
C GLY A 17 -5.12 17.81 26.76
N THR A 18 -5.24 16.71 27.51
CA THR A 18 -5.11 15.37 26.95
C THR A 18 -6.25 15.12 25.95
N ILE A 19 -5.90 14.62 24.76
CA ILE A 19 -6.89 14.22 23.75
C ILE A 19 -7.01 12.70 23.79
N LYS A 20 -8.20 12.21 24.16
CA LYS A 20 -8.55 10.79 24.03
C LYS A 20 -9.22 10.57 22.69
N GLN A 21 -8.79 9.52 22.00
CA GLN A 21 -9.28 9.17 20.68
C GLN A 21 -9.78 7.73 20.71
N LEU A 22 -10.92 7.49 20.05
CA LEU A 22 -11.49 6.17 19.84
C LEU A 22 -11.73 5.97 18.34
N ASN A 23 -11.15 4.94 17.76
CA ASN A 23 -11.45 4.63 16.36
C ASN A 23 -12.82 3.95 16.26
N PRO A 24 -13.80 4.53 15.54
CA PRO A 24 -15.15 3.99 15.47
C PRO A 24 -15.22 2.63 14.76
N PHE A 25 -14.23 2.34 13.89
CA PHE A 25 -14.20 1.11 13.10
C PHE A 25 -13.52 -0.03 13.86
N SER A 26 -12.31 0.20 14.38
CA SER A 26 -11.51 -0.83 15.06
C SER A 26 -11.70 -0.89 16.57
N GLY A 27 -12.27 0.15 17.19
CA GLY A 27 -12.31 0.29 18.65
C GLY A 27 -10.95 0.58 19.29
N THR A 28 -9.94 0.97 18.49
CA THR A 28 -8.62 1.30 19.01
C THR A 28 -8.66 2.60 19.82
N GLU A 29 -8.08 2.56 21.03
CA GLU A 29 -7.96 3.71 21.92
C GLU A 29 -6.57 4.33 21.83
N VAL A 30 -6.51 5.66 21.75
CA VAL A 30 -5.26 6.41 21.60
C VAL A 30 -5.32 7.70 22.40
N TRP A 31 -4.25 8.01 23.12
CA TRP A 31 -4.13 9.26 23.88
C TRP A 31 -3.02 10.13 23.30
N THR A 32 -3.31 11.42 23.16
CA THR A 32 -2.31 12.46 22.89
C THR A 32 -2.18 13.33 24.12
N VAL A 33 -1.06 13.18 24.83
CA VAL A 33 -0.81 13.85 26.11
C VAL A 33 0.08 15.08 25.89
N PRO A 34 -0.26 16.25 26.47
CA PRO A 34 0.57 17.45 26.41
C PRO A 34 2.03 17.21 26.83
N GLY A 35 2.97 17.96 26.25
CA GLY A 35 4.39 17.88 26.58
C GLY A 35 5.18 16.74 25.92
N ARG A 36 4.53 15.82 25.19
CA ARG A 36 5.22 14.77 24.41
C ARG A 36 5.51 15.12 22.94
N ALA A 37 5.20 16.34 22.51
CA ALA A 37 5.13 16.74 21.10
C ALA A 37 6.49 17.02 20.40
N HIS A 38 7.62 16.98 21.10
CA HIS A 38 8.91 17.48 20.57
C HIS A 38 9.84 16.43 19.93
N ARG A 39 9.33 15.27 19.48
CA ARG A 39 10.17 14.28 18.79
C ARG A 39 10.26 14.55 17.28
N PRO A 40 11.46 14.46 16.66
CA PRO A 40 11.60 14.42 15.21
C PRO A 40 10.76 13.30 14.59
N ILE A 41 10.14 13.56 13.43
CA ILE A 41 9.23 12.63 12.73
C ILE A 41 10.00 11.79 11.71
N GLY A 42 11.08 12.34 11.13
CA GLY A 42 11.88 11.66 10.11
C GLY A 42 12.96 10.76 10.70
N VAL A 43 13.50 9.88 9.87
CA VAL A 43 14.79 9.25 10.16
C VAL A 43 15.86 10.34 10.08
N THR A 44 16.65 10.50 11.14
CA THR A 44 17.83 11.37 11.09
C THR A 44 18.76 10.82 10.02
N ALA A 45 19.02 11.59 8.97
CA ALA A 45 19.97 11.20 7.94
C ALA A 45 21.33 10.91 8.58
N THR A 46 21.88 9.73 8.33
CA THR A 46 23.33 9.52 8.36
C THR A 46 24.00 10.50 7.41
N ASP A 47 25.25 10.87 7.66
CA ASP A 47 25.99 11.79 6.77
C ASP A 47 25.84 11.33 5.31
N PRO A 48 25.18 12.13 4.44
CA PRO A 48 24.85 11.73 3.08
C PRO A 48 26.09 11.28 2.32
N GLN A 49 26.01 10.12 1.67
CA GLN A 49 27.09 9.61 0.84
C GLN A 49 26.78 9.87 -0.63
N PRO A 50 27.77 10.32 -1.43
CA PRO A 50 27.57 10.48 -2.87
C PRO A 50 27.08 9.19 -3.52
N VAL A 51 26.12 9.29 -4.45
CA VAL A 51 25.70 8.14 -5.25
C VAL A 51 26.88 7.68 -6.11
N ASP A 52 27.30 6.43 -5.92
CA ASP A 52 28.33 5.81 -6.75
C ASP A 52 27.80 5.57 -8.17
N PRO A 53 28.34 6.26 -9.20
CA PRO A 53 27.86 6.12 -10.58
C PRO A 53 28.00 4.69 -11.12
N GLN A 54 28.94 3.90 -10.60
CA GLN A 54 29.14 2.50 -11.02
C GLN A 54 28.07 1.56 -10.48
N LYS A 55 27.32 1.98 -9.45
CA LYS A 55 26.26 1.18 -8.82
C LYS A 55 24.86 1.54 -9.30
N ILE A 56 24.72 2.48 -10.23
CA ILE A 56 23.43 2.86 -10.81
C ILE A 56 22.73 1.61 -11.35
N GLY A 57 21.54 1.33 -10.83
CA GLY A 57 20.77 0.13 -11.22
C GLY A 57 21.24 -1.18 -10.57
N HIS A 58 22.23 -1.16 -9.68
CA HIS A 58 22.77 -2.33 -8.97
C HIS A 58 22.62 -2.28 -7.43
N HIS A 59 22.05 -1.21 -6.87
CA HIS A 59 21.98 -0.99 -5.41
C HIS A 59 21.25 -2.09 -4.63
N CYS A 60 20.19 -2.68 -5.21
CA CYS A 60 19.48 -3.80 -4.60
C CYS A 60 18.88 -4.73 -5.67
N ALA A 61 18.33 -5.87 -5.24
CA ALA A 61 17.74 -6.88 -6.11
C ALA A 61 16.56 -6.36 -6.96
N PHE A 62 15.93 -5.24 -6.58
CA PHE A 62 14.80 -4.66 -7.33
C PHE A 62 15.24 -3.67 -8.42
N CYS A 63 16.54 -3.35 -8.49
CA CYS A 63 17.05 -2.39 -9.46
C CYS A 63 17.13 -2.94 -10.89
N THR A 64 17.15 -2.02 -11.85
CA THR A 64 17.04 -2.30 -13.30
C THR A 64 18.15 -3.17 -13.89
N GLN A 65 19.33 -3.24 -13.26
CA GLN A 65 20.44 -4.08 -13.74
C GLN A 65 20.54 -5.41 -12.98
N ARG A 66 19.55 -5.71 -12.12
CA ARG A 66 19.47 -6.92 -11.30
C ARG A 66 18.14 -7.65 -11.46
N VAL A 67 17.48 -7.47 -12.62
CA VAL A 67 16.12 -7.99 -12.91
C VAL A 67 15.97 -9.50 -12.81
N LEU A 68 17.08 -10.24 -12.93
CA LEU A 68 17.15 -11.71 -12.81
C LEU A 68 17.30 -12.20 -11.36
N GLU A 69 17.34 -11.29 -10.38
CA GLU A 69 17.39 -11.65 -8.95
C GLU A 69 16.00 -11.69 -8.30
N THR A 70 14.98 -11.19 -9.00
CA THR A 70 13.57 -11.31 -8.61
C THR A 70 12.94 -12.50 -9.32
N PRO A 71 11.92 -13.16 -8.75
CA PRO A 71 11.19 -14.20 -9.47
C PRO A 71 10.67 -13.74 -10.84
N PRO A 72 10.43 -14.68 -11.79
CA PRO A 72 9.84 -14.38 -13.10
C PRO A 72 8.68 -13.40 -13.01
N GLU A 73 8.80 -12.31 -13.76
CA GLU A 73 7.80 -11.25 -13.78
C GLU A 73 6.46 -11.76 -14.30
N LYS A 74 5.37 -11.36 -13.65
CA LYS A 74 4.00 -11.66 -14.10
C LYS A 74 3.52 -10.66 -15.15
N SER A 75 3.81 -9.38 -14.95
CA SER A 75 3.47 -8.29 -15.86
C SER A 75 4.32 -7.05 -15.57
N ARG A 76 4.30 -6.10 -16.49
CA ARG A 76 4.95 -4.80 -16.37
C ARG A 76 4.05 -3.70 -16.88
N LEU A 77 4.36 -2.47 -16.48
CA LEU A 77 3.77 -1.28 -17.05
C LEU A 77 4.81 -0.54 -17.89
N ILE A 78 4.50 -0.32 -19.16
CA ILE A 78 5.36 0.35 -20.14
C ILE A 78 4.76 1.69 -20.56
N ARG A 79 5.58 2.73 -20.65
CA ARG A 79 5.15 4.05 -21.13
C ARG A 79 4.75 4.00 -22.61
N LYS A 80 3.63 4.64 -22.96
CA LYS A 80 3.08 4.79 -24.32
C LYS A 80 2.65 6.25 -24.53
N GLY A 81 3.60 7.08 -24.95
CA GLY A 81 3.36 8.53 -25.04
C GLY A 81 3.06 9.11 -23.66
N ASP A 82 1.89 9.74 -23.53
CA ASP A 82 1.41 10.39 -22.30
C ASP A 82 0.67 9.45 -21.35
N ASP A 83 0.40 8.20 -21.76
CA ASP A 83 -0.14 7.14 -20.90
C ASP A 83 0.85 5.96 -20.81
N ALA A 84 0.38 4.84 -20.31
CA ALA A 84 1.10 3.60 -20.23
C ALA A 84 0.16 2.40 -20.35
N GLU A 85 0.75 1.25 -20.63
CA GLU A 85 0.06 0.00 -20.89
C GLU A 85 0.61 -1.09 -19.96
N ILE A 86 -0.28 -1.93 -19.43
CA ILE A 86 0.12 -3.13 -18.70
C ILE A 86 0.28 -4.26 -19.71
N VAL A 87 1.47 -4.86 -19.74
CA VAL A 87 1.81 -5.99 -20.60
C VAL A 87 2.15 -7.18 -19.72
N TYR A 88 1.50 -8.33 -19.97
CA TYR A 88 1.82 -9.57 -19.28
C TYR A 88 3.10 -10.18 -19.84
N THR A 89 3.92 -10.73 -18.95
CA THR A 89 5.24 -11.24 -19.29
C THR A 89 5.20 -12.75 -19.40
N ASP A 90 5.61 -13.27 -20.55
CA ASP A 90 5.57 -14.69 -20.87
C ASP A 90 6.94 -15.28 -21.22
N SER A 91 7.97 -14.44 -21.40
CA SER A 91 9.31 -14.83 -21.82
C SER A 91 10.39 -14.06 -21.07
N VAL A 92 11.59 -14.65 -20.98
CA VAL A 92 12.75 -14.04 -20.33
C VAL A 92 13.31 -12.84 -21.12
N ASP A 93 13.19 -12.86 -22.45
CA ASP A 93 13.68 -11.78 -23.33
C ASP A 93 13.02 -10.43 -23.02
N MET A 94 11.75 -10.45 -22.62
CA MET A 94 11.03 -9.25 -22.21
C MET A 94 11.70 -8.54 -21.04
N LEU A 95 12.48 -9.23 -20.19
CA LEU A 95 13.19 -8.63 -19.05
C LEU A 95 14.20 -7.54 -19.45
N SER A 96 14.66 -7.54 -20.70
CA SER A 96 15.53 -6.49 -21.25
C SER A 96 14.78 -5.19 -21.63
N ASN A 97 13.46 -5.25 -21.82
CA ASN A 97 12.66 -4.10 -22.23
C ASN A 97 12.53 -3.09 -21.08
N GLN A 98 12.40 -1.80 -21.43
CA GLN A 98 12.12 -0.75 -20.45
C GLN A 98 10.76 -0.95 -19.77
N TRP A 99 10.64 -0.47 -18.54
CA TRP A 99 9.46 -0.60 -17.69
C TRP A 99 9.41 0.56 -16.70
N GLU A 100 8.23 1.03 -16.32
CA GLU A 100 8.08 2.00 -15.22
C GLU A 100 7.78 1.28 -13.90
N PHE A 101 6.97 0.22 -13.96
CA PHE A 101 6.68 -0.67 -12.84
C PHE A 101 6.66 -2.14 -13.27
N ARG A 102 7.01 -3.05 -12.35
CA ARG A 102 6.98 -4.52 -12.56
C ARG A 102 6.17 -5.21 -11.48
N ARG A 103 5.41 -6.24 -11.85
CA ARG A 103 4.73 -7.15 -10.92
C ARG A 103 5.52 -8.44 -10.90
N VAL A 104 6.12 -8.75 -9.76
CA VAL A 104 6.86 -9.99 -9.54
C VAL A 104 6.26 -10.74 -8.36
N PRO A 105 6.32 -12.08 -8.33
CA PRO A 105 6.05 -12.85 -7.13
C PRO A 105 7.00 -12.44 -5.99
N ASN A 106 6.52 -12.48 -4.76
CA ASN A 106 7.39 -12.37 -3.59
C ASN A 106 8.12 -13.70 -3.37
N LEU A 107 9.45 -13.64 -3.20
CA LEU A 107 10.29 -14.80 -2.97
C LEU A 107 9.94 -15.54 -1.66
N PHE A 108 9.48 -14.79 -0.66
CA PHE A 108 9.11 -15.29 0.67
C PHE A 108 7.63 -15.00 0.93
N GLU A 109 6.78 -15.86 0.37
CA GLU A 109 5.32 -15.78 0.50
C GLU A 109 4.86 -15.84 1.96
N ILE A 110 3.83 -15.07 2.33
CA ILE A 110 3.20 -15.18 3.66
C ILE A 110 2.36 -16.47 3.72
N LEU A 111 1.50 -16.65 2.71
CA LEU A 111 0.79 -17.91 2.45
C LEU A 111 1.36 -18.49 1.17
N SER A 112 2.15 -19.55 1.29
CA SER A 112 2.86 -20.15 0.16
C SER A 112 1.92 -20.83 -0.83
N PHE A 113 2.37 -21.06 -2.06
CA PHE A 113 1.65 -21.93 -2.99
C PHE A 113 1.31 -23.30 -2.37
N ASP A 114 2.25 -23.90 -1.63
CA ASP A 114 2.03 -25.20 -0.95
C ASP A 114 0.92 -25.14 0.10
N TYR A 115 0.75 -24.01 0.79
CA TYR A 115 -0.37 -23.81 1.70
C TYR A 115 -1.71 -23.93 0.95
N TRP A 116 -1.83 -23.29 -0.21
CA TRP A 116 -3.04 -23.37 -1.02
C TRP A 116 -3.25 -24.77 -1.61
N ALA A 117 -2.19 -25.41 -2.10
CA ALA A 117 -2.27 -26.76 -2.64
C ALA A 117 -2.71 -27.77 -1.57
N ALA A 118 -2.09 -27.74 -0.37
CA ALA A 118 -2.37 -28.69 0.70
C ALA A 118 -3.77 -28.53 1.31
N ASN A 119 -4.26 -27.30 1.45
CA ASN A 119 -5.53 -27.04 2.14
C ASN A 119 -6.74 -26.99 1.19
N TYR A 120 -6.52 -26.71 -0.10
CA TYR A 120 -7.61 -26.42 -1.03
C TYR A 120 -7.53 -27.18 -2.38
N ASP A 121 -6.57 -28.09 -2.54
CA ASP A 121 -6.20 -28.74 -3.81
C ASP A 121 -5.98 -27.70 -4.94
N TYR A 122 -5.47 -26.52 -4.56
CA TYR A 122 -5.18 -25.47 -5.53
C TYR A 122 -4.04 -25.89 -6.47
N LYS A 123 -4.25 -25.62 -7.75
CA LYS A 123 -3.32 -25.93 -8.84
C LYS A 123 -3.09 -24.68 -9.67
N LEU A 124 -1.98 -24.65 -10.41
CA LEU A 124 -1.76 -23.60 -11.40
C LEU A 124 -2.96 -23.52 -12.35
N THR A 125 -3.40 -22.30 -12.63
CA THR A 125 -4.37 -22.08 -13.70
C THR A 125 -3.76 -22.51 -15.03
N LEU A 126 -4.58 -22.81 -16.03
CA LEU A 126 -4.08 -23.21 -17.35
C LEU A 126 -3.16 -22.14 -17.95
N ALA A 127 -3.46 -20.86 -17.75
CA ALA A 127 -2.63 -19.74 -18.18
C ALA A 127 -1.29 -19.70 -17.44
N ALA A 128 -1.30 -19.88 -16.11
CA ALA A 128 -0.08 -19.92 -15.31
C ALA A 128 0.82 -21.11 -15.66
N GLN A 129 0.23 -22.29 -15.91
CA GLN A 129 0.96 -23.48 -16.36
C GLN A 129 1.61 -23.24 -17.72
N ARG A 130 0.86 -22.73 -18.71
CA ARG A 130 1.42 -22.40 -20.04
C ARG A 130 2.56 -21.40 -19.96
N ARG A 131 2.42 -20.37 -19.11
CA ARG A 131 3.49 -19.39 -18.88
C ARG A 131 4.72 -20.06 -18.27
N MET A 132 4.54 -20.91 -17.26
CA MET A 132 5.65 -21.66 -16.66
C MET A 132 6.37 -22.54 -17.69
N ASP A 133 5.61 -23.31 -18.47
CA ASP A 133 6.16 -24.22 -19.48
C ASP A 133 6.94 -23.44 -20.55
N HIS A 134 6.38 -22.34 -21.05
CA HIS A 134 7.03 -21.47 -22.03
C HIS A 134 8.32 -20.85 -21.48
N TYR A 135 8.27 -20.31 -20.25
CA TYR A 135 9.43 -19.69 -19.62
C TYR A 135 10.57 -20.68 -19.34
N LEU A 136 10.24 -21.93 -19.02
CA LEU A 136 11.22 -22.99 -18.75
C LEU A 136 11.75 -23.69 -20.00
N ALA A 137 11.05 -23.58 -21.14
CA ALA A 137 11.51 -24.09 -22.43
C ALA A 137 12.71 -23.29 -22.97
N ASP A 138 12.81 -22.02 -22.59
CA ASP A 138 13.96 -21.16 -22.88
C ASP A 138 15.14 -21.50 -21.92
N PRO A 139 16.36 -21.82 -22.42
CA PRO A 139 17.52 -22.05 -21.58
C PRO A 139 17.85 -20.89 -20.62
N ALA A 140 17.70 -19.64 -21.05
CA ALA A 140 17.93 -18.46 -20.21
C ALA A 140 16.82 -18.31 -19.15
N GLY A 141 15.57 -18.58 -19.53
CA GLY A 141 14.45 -18.57 -18.59
C GLY A 141 14.57 -19.67 -17.53
N ARG A 142 15.00 -20.88 -17.94
CA ARG A 142 15.33 -21.98 -17.02
C ARG A 142 16.47 -21.60 -16.07
N ALA A 143 17.56 -21.04 -16.59
CA ALA A 143 18.70 -20.61 -15.78
C ALA A 143 18.29 -19.54 -14.75
N HIS A 144 17.44 -18.60 -15.14
CA HIS A 144 16.87 -17.60 -14.25
C HIS A 144 16.05 -18.23 -13.13
N VAL A 145 15.08 -19.10 -13.45
CA VAL A 145 14.26 -19.79 -12.44
C VAL A 145 15.13 -20.57 -11.45
N MET A 146 16.11 -21.32 -11.94
CA MET A 146 17.02 -22.09 -11.08
C MET A 146 17.89 -21.17 -10.21
N GLY A 147 18.36 -20.04 -10.74
CA GLY A 147 19.08 -19.02 -9.98
C GLY A 147 18.26 -18.50 -8.80
N VAL A 148 17.00 -18.11 -9.05
CA VAL A 148 16.11 -17.60 -8.00
C VAL A 148 15.75 -18.70 -6.98
N LEU A 149 15.56 -19.96 -7.43
CA LEU A 149 15.36 -21.08 -6.50
C LEU A 149 16.57 -21.27 -5.59
N ARG A 150 17.80 -21.26 -6.10
CA ARG A 150 19.01 -21.35 -5.25
C ARG A 150 18.99 -20.28 -4.17
N THR A 151 18.70 -19.02 -4.53
CA THR A 151 18.59 -17.93 -3.56
C THR A 151 17.49 -18.17 -2.53
N LYS A 152 16.32 -18.69 -2.95
CA LYS A 152 15.21 -19.03 -2.04
C LYS A 152 15.59 -20.10 -1.01
N TYR A 153 16.34 -21.12 -1.43
CA TYR A 153 16.71 -22.26 -0.61
C TYR A 153 18.01 -22.06 0.19
N ALA A 154 18.80 -21.03 -0.10
CA ALA A 154 20.09 -20.76 0.54
C ALA A 154 20.02 -20.61 2.08
N ALA A 155 18.86 -20.28 2.65
CA ALA A 155 18.68 -20.22 4.11
C ALA A 155 18.42 -21.59 4.75
N ARG A 156 18.18 -22.64 3.96
CA ARG A 156 17.77 -23.98 4.42
C ARG A 156 18.71 -25.10 4.01
N MET A 157 19.49 -24.90 2.95
CA MET A 157 20.41 -25.90 2.40
C MET A 157 21.58 -25.22 1.68
N SER A 158 22.68 -25.95 1.52
CA SER A 158 23.84 -25.52 0.74
C SER A 158 23.58 -25.57 -0.76
N THR A 159 24.48 -24.98 -1.55
CA THR A 159 24.39 -25.03 -3.01
C THR A 159 24.52 -26.47 -3.52
N GLU A 160 25.40 -27.25 -2.92
CA GLU A 160 25.63 -28.66 -3.26
C GLU A 160 24.37 -29.49 -2.98
N GLU A 161 23.78 -29.34 -1.79
CA GLU A 161 22.52 -30.00 -1.42
C GLU A 161 21.38 -29.63 -2.36
N PHE A 162 21.29 -28.36 -2.79
CA PHE A 162 20.29 -27.94 -3.77
C PHE A 162 20.51 -28.62 -5.12
N GLU A 163 21.75 -28.74 -5.59
CA GLU A 163 22.03 -29.34 -6.89
C GLU A 163 21.77 -30.85 -6.93
N GLU A 164 21.87 -31.53 -5.78
CA GLU A 164 21.49 -32.95 -5.60
C GLU A 164 19.98 -33.21 -5.67
N LEU A 165 19.13 -32.19 -5.47
CA LEU A 165 17.68 -32.34 -5.63
C LEU A 165 17.32 -32.78 -7.05
N SER A 166 16.30 -33.64 -7.15
CA SER A 166 15.80 -34.03 -8.46
C SER A 166 15.23 -32.83 -9.20
N GLU A 167 15.30 -32.84 -10.53
CA GLU A 167 14.71 -31.76 -11.35
C GLU A 167 13.22 -31.56 -11.05
N THR A 168 12.50 -32.64 -10.77
CA THR A 168 11.08 -32.58 -10.37
C THR A 168 10.88 -31.80 -9.06
N GLU A 169 11.75 -32.00 -8.07
CA GLU A 169 11.68 -31.28 -6.79
C GLU A 169 12.03 -29.80 -6.95
N LYS A 170 13.07 -29.49 -7.72
CA LYS A 170 13.41 -28.10 -8.06
C LYS A 170 12.24 -27.39 -8.75
N LEU A 171 11.62 -28.04 -9.74
CA LEU A 171 10.50 -27.49 -10.49
C LEU A 171 9.22 -27.29 -9.66
N LYS A 172 8.94 -28.14 -8.66
CA LYS A 172 7.84 -27.90 -7.71
C LYS A 172 8.02 -26.56 -6.98
N GLY A 173 9.25 -26.21 -6.61
CA GLY A 173 9.56 -24.92 -5.99
C GLY A 173 9.20 -23.72 -6.87
N ALA A 174 9.25 -23.88 -8.20
CA ALA A 174 8.92 -22.83 -9.16
C ALA A 174 7.42 -22.53 -9.23
N TYR A 175 6.52 -23.41 -8.78
CA TYR A 175 5.07 -23.15 -8.79
C TYR A 175 4.71 -21.85 -8.06
N SER A 176 5.40 -21.54 -6.96
CA SER A 176 5.25 -20.26 -6.25
C SER A 176 5.54 -19.03 -7.11
N PHE A 177 6.42 -19.14 -8.11
CA PHE A 177 6.74 -18.03 -9.01
C PHE A 177 5.65 -17.81 -10.06
N PHE A 178 4.88 -18.84 -10.40
CA PHE A 178 3.89 -18.74 -11.48
C PHE A 178 2.44 -18.69 -10.97
N GLY A 179 2.15 -19.20 -9.78
CA GLY A 179 0.81 -19.22 -9.19
C GLY A 179 0.72 -18.77 -7.75
N GLY A 180 1.80 -18.22 -7.18
CA GLY A 180 1.83 -17.68 -5.83
C GLY A 180 0.86 -16.50 -5.65
N GLY A 181 0.34 -16.38 -4.42
CA GLY A 181 -0.64 -15.37 -4.01
C GLY A 181 -0.04 -14.14 -3.33
N HIS A 182 1.28 -14.04 -3.25
CA HIS A 182 1.99 -12.90 -2.69
C HIS A 182 2.82 -12.22 -3.78
N ASP A 183 2.44 -11.01 -4.16
CA ASP A 183 3.07 -10.25 -5.25
C ASP A 183 3.67 -8.93 -4.77
N LEU A 184 4.65 -8.43 -5.53
CA LEU A 184 5.31 -7.15 -5.37
C LEU A 184 5.10 -6.29 -6.62
N ILE A 185 4.75 -5.02 -6.45
CA ILE A 185 4.78 -4.00 -7.50
C ILE A 185 6.00 -3.11 -7.27
N LEU A 186 7.02 -3.26 -8.11
CA LEU A 186 8.32 -2.59 -8.00
C LEU A 186 8.36 -1.34 -8.88
N GLY A 187 8.86 -0.22 -8.36
CA GLY A 187 9.18 0.97 -9.15
C GLY A 187 10.53 0.85 -9.88
N ARG A 188 10.68 1.49 -11.04
CA ARG A 188 11.95 1.44 -11.81
C ARG A 188 13.12 2.07 -11.04
N ARG A 189 12.85 3.20 -10.42
CA ARG A 189 13.86 4.06 -9.79
C ARG A 189 14.16 3.62 -8.36
N HIS A 190 15.44 3.56 -8.02
CA HIS A 190 15.92 3.45 -6.64
C HIS A 190 16.07 4.83 -6.01
N PHE A 191 16.76 5.73 -6.71
CA PHE A 191 16.87 7.15 -6.40
C PHE A 191 16.09 7.99 -7.42
N VAL A 192 15.74 9.23 -7.05
CA VAL A 192 15.16 10.19 -8.00
C VAL A 192 16.14 10.48 -9.14
N ASP A 193 15.61 10.90 -10.29
CA ASP A 193 16.46 11.25 -11.43
C ASP A 193 17.34 12.46 -11.06
N GLY A 194 18.66 12.32 -11.26
CA GLY A 194 19.64 13.36 -10.89
C GLY A 194 20.04 13.39 -9.41
N ALA A 195 19.75 12.35 -8.63
CA ALA A 195 20.23 12.22 -7.26
C ALA A 195 21.76 12.34 -7.17
N THR A 196 22.22 13.18 -6.24
CA THR A 196 23.63 13.40 -5.92
C THR A 196 24.10 12.57 -4.73
N ASP A 197 23.19 12.23 -3.81
CA ASP A 197 23.48 11.42 -2.64
C ASP A 197 22.41 10.34 -2.36
N ASP A 198 22.75 9.42 -1.46
CA ASP A 198 21.96 8.26 -1.09
C ASP A 198 20.71 8.56 -0.23
N THR A 199 20.46 9.82 0.13
CA THR A 199 19.23 10.23 0.83
C THR A 199 18.08 10.52 -0.14
N GLN A 200 18.38 10.71 -1.43
CA GLN A 200 17.41 11.12 -2.46
C GLN A 200 16.67 9.93 -3.08
N LEU A 201 16.09 9.08 -2.22
CA LEU A 201 15.35 7.89 -2.60
C LEU A 201 14.11 8.22 -3.45
N ALA A 202 13.85 7.39 -4.47
CA ALA A 202 12.59 7.41 -5.18
C ALA A 202 11.51 6.74 -4.29
N SER A 203 10.58 7.55 -3.81
CA SER A 203 9.43 7.15 -2.99
C SER A 203 8.11 7.44 -3.71
N SER A 204 7.01 6.96 -3.14
CA SER A 204 5.64 7.23 -3.63
C SER A 204 5.37 8.74 -3.80
N GLY A 205 5.85 9.57 -2.86
CA GLY A 205 5.68 11.02 -2.90
C GLY A 205 6.62 11.75 -3.85
N THR A 206 7.68 11.09 -4.33
CA THR A 206 8.62 11.67 -5.33
C THR A 206 8.24 11.36 -6.77
N LEU A 207 7.30 10.43 -6.99
CA LEU A 207 6.72 10.20 -8.30
C LEU A 207 6.00 11.47 -8.78
N THR A 208 5.84 11.63 -10.10
CA THR A 208 4.85 12.57 -10.63
C THR A 208 3.43 12.05 -10.39
N PRO A 209 2.39 12.90 -10.40
CA PRO A 209 1.01 12.42 -10.29
C PRO A 209 0.64 11.37 -11.35
N GLN A 210 1.18 11.49 -12.57
CA GLN A 210 0.96 10.53 -13.64
C GLN A 210 1.64 9.17 -13.37
N GLU A 211 2.89 9.18 -12.92
CA GLU A 211 3.60 7.95 -12.54
C GLU A 211 2.94 7.26 -11.33
N HIS A 212 2.42 8.03 -10.38
CA HIS A 212 1.67 7.46 -9.26
C HIS A 212 0.34 6.84 -9.71
N GLU A 213 -0.36 7.43 -10.69
CA GLU A 213 -1.56 6.79 -11.27
C GLU A 213 -1.22 5.47 -11.96
N TRP A 214 -0.10 5.41 -12.68
CA TRP A 214 0.38 4.15 -13.26
C TRP A 214 0.69 3.10 -12.17
N TYR A 215 1.35 3.51 -11.10
CA TYR A 215 1.65 2.65 -9.96
C TYR A 215 0.37 2.07 -9.31
N MET A 216 -0.64 2.94 -9.13
CA MET A 216 -1.94 2.55 -8.60
C MET A 216 -2.71 1.66 -9.56
N ARG A 217 -2.77 1.98 -10.86
CA ARG A 217 -3.43 1.19 -11.90
C ARG A 217 -2.89 -0.24 -11.95
N MET A 218 -1.57 -0.39 -11.92
CA MET A 218 -0.93 -1.69 -11.91
C MET A 218 -1.22 -2.48 -10.62
N THR A 219 -1.31 -1.79 -9.48
CA THR A 219 -1.71 -2.40 -8.20
C THR A 219 -3.16 -2.89 -8.24
N ILE A 220 -4.08 -2.09 -8.79
CA ILE A 220 -5.50 -2.44 -8.92
C ILE A 220 -5.67 -3.68 -9.81
N GLU A 221 -4.97 -3.72 -10.95
CA GLU A 221 -5.01 -4.87 -11.86
C GLU A 221 -4.43 -6.14 -11.20
N ALA A 222 -3.32 -6.01 -10.48
CA ALA A 222 -2.74 -7.12 -9.72
C ALA A 222 -3.69 -7.64 -8.65
N MET A 223 -4.40 -6.75 -7.96
CA MET A 223 -5.39 -7.12 -6.94
C MET A 223 -6.55 -7.90 -7.55
N ARG A 224 -7.07 -7.45 -8.70
CA ARG A 224 -8.14 -8.12 -9.43
C ARG A 224 -7.71 -9.53 -9.87
N ASP A 225 -6.54 -9.63 -10.50
CA ASP A 225 -5.99 -10.90 -10.99
C ASP A 225 -5.79 -11.93 -9.86
N LEU A 226 -5.39 -11.51 -8.66
CA LEU A 226 -5.27 -12.40 -7.51
C LEU A 226 -6.61 -13.01 -7.07
N TYR A 227 -7.70 -12.25 -7.11
CA TYR A 227 -9.04 -12.77 -6.84
C TYR A 227 -9.54 -13.70 -7.95
N GLU A 228 -9.31 -13.34 -9.21
CA GLU A 228 -9.75 -14.14 -10.36
C GLU A 228 -8.95 -15.46 -10.48
N SER A 229 -7.68 -15.47 -10.07
CA SER A 229 -6.80 -16.64 -10.16
C SER A 229 -7.10 -17.73 -9.15
N ASN A 230 -7.59 -17.37 -7.97
CA ASN A 230 -7.82 -18.33 -6.89
C ASN A 230 -9.15 -18.07 -6.17
N ARG A 231 -10.15 -18.92 -6.47
CA ARG A 231 -11.50 -18.84 -5.92
C ARG A 231 -11.60 -18.91 -4.40
N TYR A 232 -10.56 -19.41 -3.71
CA TYR A 232 -10.56 -19.55 -2.26
C TYR A 232 -10.09 -18.28 -1.54
N VAL A 233 -9.57 -17.30 -2.29
CA VAL A 233 -9.18 -16.00 -1.75
C VAL A 233 -10.43 -15.23 -1.35
N ARG A 234 -10.47 -14.82 -0.08
CA ARG A 234 -11.54 -13.97 0.47
C ARG A 234 -11.14 -12.52 0.59
N TYR A 235 -9.85 -12.26 0.72
CA TYR A 235 -9.31 -10.91 0.85
C TYR A 235 -7.91 -10.82 0.25
N VAL A 236 -7.62 -9.74 -0.47
CA VAL A 236 -6.27 -9.35 -0.90
C VAL A 236 -5.86 -8.12 -0.11
N GLN A 237 -4.86 -8.27 0.75
CA GLN A 237 -4.28 -7.15 1.49
C GLN A 237 -3.21 -6.47 0.63
N VAL A 238 -3.49 -5.23 0.22
CA VAL A 238 -2.52 -4.36 -0.45
C VAL A 238 -1.86 -3.45 0.59
N PHE A 239 -0.54 -3.38 0.61
CA PHE A 239 0.21 -2.52 1.52
C PHE A 239 1.59 -2.15 1.00
N GLN A 240 2.17 -1.07 1.53
CA GLN A 240 3.57 -0.69 1.29
C GLN A 240 4.21 -0.31 2.62
N ASN A 241 5.42 -0.84 2.86
CA ASN A 241 6.25 -0.48 4.00
C ASN A 241 7.39 0.40 3.47
N TRP A 242 7.45 1.65 3.91
CA TRP A 242 8.46 2.60 3.49
C TRP A 242 9.44 2.90 4.64
N LEU A 243 10.73 2.62 4.41
CA LEU A 243 11.84 2.67 5.37
C LEU A 243 11.79 1.61 6.48
N LYS A 244 12.96 1.32 7.03
CA LYS A 244 13.16 0.30 8.07
C LYS A 244 12.22 0.41 9.30
N PRO A 245 11.93 1.59 9.89
CA PRO A 245 11.01 1.68 11.03
C PRO A 245 9.56 1.29 10.72
N ALA A 246 9.17 1.33 9.44
CA ALA A 246 7.88 0.84 8.96
C ALA A 246 7.91 -0.63 8.55
N GLY A 247 9.06 -1.31 8.65
CA GLY A 247 9.23 -2.72 8.29
C GLY A 247 9.63 -2.96 6.83
N ALA A 248 10.19 -1.96 6.13
CA ALA A 248 10.76 -2.20 4.81
C ALA A 248 12.04 -3.04 4.91
N SER A 249 12.17 -4.05 4.06
CA SER A 249 13.42 -4.82 3.90
C SER A 249 14.38 -4.18 2.90
N PHE A 250 13.84 -3.45 1.92
CA PHE A 250 14.59 -2.70 0.93
C PHE A 250 14.07 -1.26 0.89
N ASP A 251 14.98 -0.29 0.85
CA ASP A 251 14.67 1.13 0.62
C ASP A 251 14.51 1.40 -0.89
N HIS A 252 13.76 0.53 -1.56
CA HIS A 252 13.40 0.64 -2.97
C HIS A 252 11.88 0.63 -3.07
N LEU A 253 11.28 1.56 -3.83
CA LEU A 253 9.82 1.69 -3.89
C LEU A 253 9.14 0.37 -4.32
N HIS A 254 8.39 -0.22 -3.41
CA HIS A 254 7.59 -1.41 -3.70
C HIS A 254 6.30 -1.45 -2.88
N LYS A 255 5.27 -2.05 -3.48
CA LYS A 255 3.99 -2.38 -2.84
C LYS A 255 3.83 -3.89 -2.83
N GLN A 256 3.17 -4.42 -1.82
CA GLN A 256 2.92 -5.84 -1.65
C GLN A 256 1.42 -6.11 -1.72
N LEU A 257 1.06 -7.24 -2.31
CA LEU A 257 -0.30 -7.76 -2.36
C LEU A 257 -0.27 -9.19 -1.85
N VAL A 258 -1.08 -9.50 -0.83
CA VAL A 258 -1.15 -10.84 -0.24
C VAL A 258 -2.57 -11.33 -0.30
N ALA A 259 -2.79 -12.42 -1.03
CA ALA A 259 -4.04 -13.15 -1.06
C ALA A 259 -4.23 -13.97 0.22
N ILE A 260 -5.42 -13.89 0.82
CA ILE A 260 -5.76 -14.48 2.11
C ILE A 260 -7.10 -15.20 1.98
N ASP A 261 -7.23 -16.38 2.58
CA ASP A 261 -8.42 -17.22 2.58
C ASP A 261 -9.47 -16.81 3.65
N GLN A 262 -9.22 -15.70 4.35
CA GLN A 262 -10.00 -15.21 5.47
C GLN A 262 -10.20 -13.69 5.38
N ARG A 263 -11.25 -13.20 6.05
CA ARG A 263 -11.42 -11.77 6.30
C ARG A 263 -10.37 -11.29 7.30
N THR A 264 -9.90 -10.06 7.15
CA THR A 264 -9.06 -9.41 8.17
C THR A 264 -9.84 -9.26 9.49
N VAL A 265 -9.13 -9.12 10.62
CA VAL A 265 -9.76 -8.86 11.92
C VAL A 265 -10.66 -7.62 11.85
N ASN A 266 -10.16 -6.54 11.24
CA ASN A 266 -10.92 -5.31 11.02
C ASN A 266 -12.14 -5.58 10.12
N GLY A 267 -11.99 -6.33 9.03
CA GLY A 267 -13.10 -6.70 8.15
C GLY A 267 -14.21 -7.47 8.88
N ARG A 268 -13.88 -8.36 9.83
CA ARG A 268 -14.90 -9.05 10.64
C ARG A 268 -15.63 -8.10 11.58
N MET A 269 -14.91 -7.20 12.24
CA MET A 269 -15.49 -6.24 13.19
C MET A 269 -16.33 -5.17 12.49
N GLU A 270 -15.84 -4.63 11.38
CA GLU A 270 -16.50 -3.55 10.65
C GLU A 270 -17.77 -4.02 9.95
N VAL A 271 -17.80 -5.23 9.38
CA VAL A 271 -19.00 -5.75 8.68
C VAL A 271 -20.22 -5.76 9.61
N GLU A 272 -20.07 -6.21 10.85
CA GLU A 272 -21.18 -6.20 11.82
C GLU A 272 -21.65 -4.77 12.15
N LYS A 273 -20.71 -3.84 12.32
CA LYS A 273 -21.04 -2.43 12.59
C LYS A 273 -21.74 -1.76 11.40
N VAL A 274 -21.29 -2.04 10.18
CA VAL A 274 -21.89 -1.50 8.94
C VAL A 274 -23.27 -2.12 8.70
N ARG A 275 -23.50 -3.37 9.10
CA ARG A 275 -24.84 -3.97 9.01
C ARG A 275 -25.84 -3.25 9.93
N LEU A 276 -25.39 -2.81 11.11
CA LEU A 276 -26.20 -2.01 12.04
C LEU A 276 -26.37 -0.56 11.59
N ASN A 277 -25.33 0.02 11.00
CA ASN A 277 -25.35 1.37 10.43
C ASN A 277 -24.71 1.37 9.03
N PRO A 278 -25.50 1.23 7.95
CA PRO A 278 -24.98 1.23 6.58
C PRO A 278 -24.24 2.52 6.20
N ASN A 279 -24.48 3.63 6.90
CA ASN A 279 -23.84 4.92 6.66
C ASN A 279 -22.65 5.21 7.59
N LEU A 280 -22.17 4.21 8.34
CA LEU A 280 -21.14 4.34 9.38
C LEU A 280 -19.90 5.14 8.94
N TYR A 281 -19.38 4.91 7.73
CA TYR A 281 -18.14 5.54 7.27
C TYR A 281 -18.30 7.03 6.99
N ASN A 282 -19.46 7.46 6.50
CA ASN A 282 -19.77 8.88 6.41
C ASN A 282 -19.91 9.46 7.82
N GLU A 283 -20.78 8.89 8.65
CA GLU A 283 -21.14 9.48 9.95
C GLU A 283 -19.97 9.56 10.93
N ALA A 284 -19.28 8.44 11.14
CA ALA A 284 -18.22 8.33 12.14
C ALA A 284 -16.82 8.64 11.57
N GLY A 285 -16.67 8.68 10.24
CA GLY A 285 -15.43 9.01 9.56
C GLY A 285 -15.44 10.42 8.99
N VAL A 286 -15.90 10.55 7.74
CA VAL A 286 -15.68 11.77 6.94
C VAL A 286 -16.55 12.95 7.37
N ASN A 287 -17.82 12.76 7.70
CA ASN A 287 -18.69 13.83 8.21
C ASN A 287 -18.15 14.33 9.55
N TYR A 288 -17.81 13.41 10.46
CA TYR A 288 -17.18 13.75 11.73
C TYR A 288 -15.90 14.58 11.52
N ALA A 289 -15.01 14.13 10.62
CA ALA A 289 -13.82 14.90 10.27
C ALA A 289 -14.15 16.31 9.73
N GLY A 290 -15.19 16.43 8.89
CA GLY A 290 -15.69 17.71 8.39
C GLY A 290 -16.11 18.66 9.52
N TYR A 291 -16.94 18.18 10.45
CA TYR A 291 -17.43 18.98 11.58
C TYR A 291 -16.33 19.40 12.57
N HIS A 292 -15.24 18.63 12.62
CA HIS A 292 -14.11 18.88 13.53
C HIS A 292 -12.90 19.55 12.85
N ASN A 293 -13.07 20.06 11.61
CA ASN A 293 -12.01 20.72 10.83
C ASN A 293 -10.78 19.82 10.58
N LEU A 294 -10.99 18.52 10.37
CA LEU A 294 -9.94 17.53 10.13
C LEU A 294 -9.77 17.15 8.65
N VAL A 295 -10.61 17.68 7.76
CA VAL A 295 -10.41 17.54 6.31
C VAL A 295 -9.13 18.27 5.89
N ILE A 296 -8.28 17.56 5.15
CA ILE A 296 -6.97 18.03 4.67
C ILE A 296 -7.07 18.49 3.23
N ALA A 297 -7.65 17.65 2.37
CA ALA A 297 -7.77 17.92 0.95
C ALA A 297 -8.91 17.11 0.34
N GLU A 298 -9.45 17.57 -0.78
CA GLU A 298 -10.39 16.81 -1.56
C GLU A 298 -10.26 17.09 -3.05
N ASN A 299 -10.77 16.16 -3.84
CA ASN A 299 -11.08 16.39 -5.24
C ASN A 299 -12.48 15.83 -5.55
N LYS A 300 -12.83 15.75 -6.83
CA LYS A 300 -14.15 15.31 -7.29
C LYS A 300 -14.55 13.92 -6.79
N HIS A 301 -13.60 12.98 -6.64
CA HIS A 301 -13.91 11.57 -6.38
C HIS A 301 -13.24 11.01 -5.12
N ALA A 302 -12.50 11.82 -4.37
CA ALA A 302 -11.83 11.38 -3.16
C ALA A 302 -11.73 12.51 -2.11
N VAL A 303 -11.55 12.12 -0.84
CA VAL A 303 -11.32 13.04 0.28
C VAL A 303 -10.23 12.50 1.19
N ALA A 304 -9.35 13.39 1.66
CA ALA A 304 -8.29 13.09 2.60
C ALA A 304 -8.54 13.80 3.94
N ILE A 305 -8.43 13.06 5.04
CA ILE A 305 -8.63 13.57 6.40
C ILE A 305 -7.43 13.23 7.30
N ALA A 306 -7.22 14.03 8.34
CA ALA A 306 -6.40 13.63 9.47
C ALA A 306 -7.18 12.63 10.32
N GLY A 307 -6.74 11.37 10.27
CA GLY A 307 -7.40 10.26 10.95
C GLY A 307 -7.27 10.32 12.47
N PHE A 308 -8.17 9.63 13.14
CA PHE A 308 -8.25 9.58 14.60
C PHE A 308 -8.42 8.15 15.11
N GLY A 309 -7.94 7.93 16.35
CA GLY A 309 -7.98 6.61 16.98
C GLY A 309 -7.01 5.59 16.36
N HIS A 310 -6.03 6.03 15.58
CA HIS A 310 -5.01 5.15 15.01
C HIS A 310 -3.80 5.04 15.93
N ARG A 311 -3.26 3.83 16.05
CA ARG A 311 -2.02 3.53 16.79
C ARG A 311 -0.84 4.46 16.43
N TYR A 312 -0.85 5.01 15.22
CA TYR A 312 0.12 5.97 14.71
C TYR A 312 -0.59 7.18 14.13
N PRO A 313 0.03 8.37 14.05
CA PRO A 313 -0.50 9.49 13.28
C PRO A 313 -0.80 9.01 11.84
N THR A 314 -2.03 9.24 11.37
CA THR A 314 -2.53 8.60 10.15
C THR A 314 -3.28 9.59 9.29
N LEU A 315 -2.93 9.62 8.00
CA LEU A 315 -3.73 10.27 6.95
C LEU A 315 -4.65 9.23 6.34
N GLU A 316 -5.93 9.55 6.20
CA GLU A 316 -6.91 8.64 5.61
C GLU A 316 -7.42 9.22 4.29
N ILE A 317 -7.42 8.42 3.23
CA ILE A 317 -7.92 8.80 1.92
C ILE A 317 -9.08 7.88 1.58
N TRP A 318 -10.24 8.46 1.24
CA TRP A 318 -11.49 7.77 1.04
C TRP A 318 -12.04 8.02 -0.36
N SER A 319 -12.51 6.95 -1.02
CA SER A 319 -13.24 7.08 -2.29
C SER A 319 -14.65 7.61 -2.06
N LYS A 320 -15.04 8.63 -2.84
CA LYS A 320 -16.41 9.16 -2.91
C LYS A 320 -17.30 8.34 -3.86
N SER A 321 -16.74 7.38 -4.61
CA SER A 321 -17.45 6.60 -5.63
C SER A 321 -18.59 5.75 -5.04
N PRO A 322 -19.68 5.51 -5.80
CA PRO A 322 -20.64 4.46 -5.48
C PRO A 322 -20.11 3.05 -5.77
N ARG A 323 -19.00 2.92 -6.48
CA ARG A 323 -18.38 1.61 -6.77
C ARG A 323 -17.50 1.18 -5.61
N ILE A 324 -17.42 -0.13 -5.41
CA ILE A 324 -16.92 -0.68 -4.16
C ILE A 324 -15.50 -1.16 -4.32
N GLN A 325 -15.27 -2.05 -5.29
CA GLN A 325 -13.93 -2.59 -5.50
C GLN A 325 -13.07 -1.61 -6.30
N PRO A 326 -11.75 -1.51 -6.03
CA PRO A 326 -10.88 -0.60 -6.76
C PRO A 326 -10.92 -0.78 -8.28
N TRP A 327 -11.02 -2.02 -8.77
CA TRP A 327 -11.10 -2.33 -10.21
C TRP A 327 -12.46 -2.04 -10.85
N GLU A 328 -13.50 -1.75 -10.06
CA GLU A 328 -14.80 -1.31 -10.58
C GLU A 328 -14.82 0.21 -10.83
N HIS A 329 -13.97 0.97 -10.14
CA HIS A 329 -13.88 2.42 -10.29
C HIS A 329 -13.51 2.81 -11.74
N THR A 330 -14.01 3.95 -12.20
CA THR A 330 -13.67 4.51 -13.52
C THR A 330 -12.21 4.95 -13.49
N ARG A 331 -11.62 5.17 -14.67
CA ARG A 331 -10.29 5.76 -14.76
C ARG A 331 -10.21 7.11 -14.04
N ASP A 332 -11.24 7.95 -14.12
CA ASP A 332 -11.27 9.25 -13.42
C ASP A 332 -11.31 9.09 -11.90
N GLU A 333 -12.10 8.14 -11.39
CA GLU A 333 -12.19 7.85 -9.95
C GLU A 333 -10.89 7.24 -9.41
N GLN A 334 -10.27 6.32 -10.16
CA GLN A 334 -8.95 5.77 -9.81
C GLN A 334 -7.86 6.85 -9.85
N ARG A 335 -7.88 7.71 -10.87
CA ARG A 335 -6.96 8.85 -10.99
C ARG A 335 -7.09 9.80 -9.80
N ALA A 336 -8.31 10.17 -9.45
CA ALA A 336 -8.58 11.04 -8.32
C ALA A 336 -8.14 10.45 -6.97
N MET A 337 -8.33 9.14 -6.76
CA MET A 337 -7.77 8.43 -5.60
C MET A 337 -6.24 8.48 -5.62
N SER A 338 -5.62 8.20 -6.76
CA SER A 338 -4.17 8.28 -6.94
C SER A 338 -3.62 9.67 -6.63
N ASP A 339 -4.26 10.72 -7.15
CA ASP A 339 -3.82 12.09 -6.98
C ASP A 339 -3.80 12.52 -5.51
N LEU A 340 -4.79 12.10 -4.70
CA LEU A 340 -4.76 12.38 -3.26
C LEU A 340 -3.75 11.52 -2.50
N VAL A 341 -3.61 10.23 -2.83
CA VAL A 341 -2.60 9.37 -2.19
C VAL A 341 -1.19 9.89 -2.48
N HIS A 342 -0.93 10.29 -3.73
CA HIS A 342 0.30 10.97 -4.14
C HIS A 342 0.53 12.23 -3.34
N ALA A 343 -0.46 13.14 -3.28
CA ALA A 343 -0.35 14.39 -2.56
C ALA A 343 -0.04 14.18 -1.06
N MET A 344 -0.69 13.20 -0.42
CA MET A 344 -0.44 12.88 1.00
C MET A 344 0.97 12.31 1.23
N HIS A 345 1.46 11.44 0.35
CA HIS A 345 2.86 10.96 0.40
C HIS A 345 3.87 12.08 0.14
N ALA A 346 3.60 12.94 -0.85
CA ALA A 346 4.47 14.07 -1.17
C ALA A 346 4.58 15.05 0.01
N ALA A 347 3.46 15.38 0.66
CA ALA A 347 3.43 16.25 1.84
C ALA A 347 3.98 15.58 3.11
N THR A 348 3.93 14.24 3.19
CA THR A 348 4.60 13.45 4.25
C THR A 348 6.12 13.50 4.09
N GLY A 349 6.62 13.44 2.85
CA GLY A 349 8.04 13.45 2.51
C GLY A 349 8.70 12.07 2.60
N ALA A 350 9.71 11.85 1.76
CA ALA A 350 10.39 10.56 1.62
C ALA A 350 11.14 10.10 2.89
N ASN A 351 11.42 10.99 3.84
CA ASN A 351 12.20 10.68 5.04
C ASN A 351 11.34 10.23 6.23
N VAL A 352 10.01 10.20 6.08
CA VAL A 352 9.09 9.75 7.12
C VAL A 352 8.72 8.28 6.89
N PRO A 353 9.12 7.36 7.80
CA PRO A 353 8.75 5.96 7.69
C PRO A 353 7.22 5.82 7.68
N THR A 354 6.68 5.15 6.66
CA THR A 354 5.24 5.14 6.43
C THR A 354 4.75 3.75 6.05
N ASN A 355 3.66 3.30 6.66
CA ASN A 355 2.87 2.20 6.14
C ASN A 355 1.70 2.76 5.31
N GLU A 356 1.59 2.36 4.05
CA GLU A 356 0.37 2.54 3.26
C GLU A 356 -0.44 1.25 3.32
N GLU A 357 -1.71 1.32 3.69
CA GLU A 357 -2.57 0.15 3.86
C GLU A 357 -3.92 0.37 3.17
N TRP A 358 -4.31 -0.52 2.26
CA TRP A 358 -5.60 -0.44 1.59
C TRP A 358 -6.64 -1.27 2.34
N TYR A 359 -7.82 -0.69 2.49
CA TYR A 359 -8.99 -1.30 3.07
C TYR A 359 -10.07 -1.32 1.99
N THR A 360 -10.51 -2.52 1.64
CA THR A 360 -11.53 -2.77 0.63
C THR A 360 -12.62 -3.67 1.23
N LYS A 361 -13.75 -3.80 0.54
CA LYS A 361 -14.79 -4.73 0.94
C LYS A 361 -14.30 -6.18 0.73
N PRO A 362 -14.32 -7.05 1.76
CA PRO A 362 -14.10 -8.48 1.55
C PRO A 362 -15.08 -9.06 0.53
N MET A 363 -14.62 -9.95 -0.34
CA MET A 363 -15.43 -10.44 -1.47
C MET A 363 -16.73 -11.14 -1.03
N ASP A 364 -16.71 -11.76 0.14
CA ASP A 364 -17.84 -12.49 0.72
C ASP A 364 -18.74 -11.63 1.63
N SER A 365 -18.50 -10.31 1.71
CA SER A 365 -19.29 -9.39 2.53
C SER A 365 -20.62 -9.02 1.86
N ASP A 366 -21.69 -9.02 2.66
CA ASP A 366 -23.07 -8.65 2.28
C ASP A 366 -23.33 -7.13 2.34
N VAL A 367 -22.44 -6.37 2.98
CA VAL A 367 -22.59 -4.92 3.16
C VAL A 367 -21.60 -4.15 2.27
N ASN A 368 -21.96 -2.93 1.87
CA ASN A 368 -21.06 -2.08 1.11
C ASN A 368 -20.09 -1.35 2.05
N MET A 369 -18.81 -1.34 1.67
CA MET A 369 -17.74 -0.66 2.40
C MET A 369 -16.91 0.13 1.38
N PRO A 370 -16.68 1.44 1.56
CA PRO A 370 -15.94 2.23 0.60
C PRO A 370 -14.47 1.81 0.57
N TRP A 371 -13.82 1.94 -0.58
CA TRP A 371 -12.37 1.83 -0.67
C TRP A 371 -11.72 3.00 0.08
N ARG A 372 -10.82 2.68 1.00
CA ARG A 372 -10.00 3.68 1.70
C ARG A 372 -8.55 3.22 1.80
N ILE A 373 -7.64 4.19 1.90
CA ILE A 373 -6.20 3.99 2.05
C ILE A 373 -5.72 4.78 3.27
N LEU A 374 -4.96 4.13 4.14
CA LEU A 374 -4.37 4.75 5.33
C LEU A 374 -2.87 4.90 5.14
N LEU A 375 -2.34 6.10 5.38
CA LEU A 375 -0.90 6.38 5.48
C LEU A 375 -0.54 6.58 6.95
N LYS A 376 0.11 5.60 7.55
CA LYS A 376 0.47 5.59 8.97
C LYS A 376 1.93 5.95 9.17
N TRP A 377 2.20 7.06 9.86
CA TRP A 377 3.55 7.54 10.14
C TRP A 377 4.17 6.76 11.30
N ARG A 378 5.21 5.96 11.01
CA ARG A 378 5.89 5.06 11.96
C ARG A 378 6.98 5.79 12.73
N VAL A 379 6.54 6.77 13.49
CA VAL A 379 7.38 7.81 14.12
C VAL A 379 7.48 7.65 15.64
N SER A 380 6.91 6.57 16.18
CA SER A 380 7.00 6.18 17.56
C SER A 380 7.28 4.69 17.70
N THR A 381 8.17 4.34 18.64
CA THR A 381 8.38 2.96 19.07
C THR A 381 7.40 2.65 20.20
N LEU A 382 6.67 1.53 20.07
CA LEU A 382 5.79 1.04 21.12
C LEU A 382 6.60 0.62 22.36
N ALA A 383 6.11 0.95 23.55
CA ALA A 383 6.72 0.55 24.81
C ALA A 383 5.80 -0.41 25.60
N GLY A 384 6.21 -0.76 26.82
CA GLY A 384 5.50 -1.74 27.65
C GLY A 384 4.08 -1.32 28.03
N PHE A 385 3.80 -0.01 28.12
CA PHE A 385 2.47 0.51 28.42
C PHE A 385 1.46 0.09 27.35
N GLU A 386 1.72 0.42 26.09
CA GLU A 386 0.84 0.11 24.97
C GLU A 386 0.68 -1.41 24.77
N GLY A 387 1.75 -2.17 25.04
CA GLY A 387 1.74 -3.62 24.97
C GLY A 387 0.72 -4.27 25.91
N GLY A 388 0.65 -3.80 27.17
CA GLY A 388 -0.22 -4.33 28.21
C GLY A 388 -1.63 -3.75 28.23
N SER A 389 -1.78 -2.43 28.05
CA SER A 389 -3.09 -1.75 28.14
C SER A 389 -3.89 -1.79 26.84
N LYS A 390 -3.20 -1.93 25.69
CA LYS A 390 -3.76 -1.70 24.34
C LYS A 390 -4.28 -0.27 24.10
N ILE A 391 -3.97 0.65 25.01
CA ILE A 391 -4.12 2.10 24.81
C ILE A 391 -2.82 2.60 24.22
N TYR A 392 -2.88 3.21 23.03
CA TYR A 392 -1.70 3.74 22.35
C TYR A 392 -1.45 5.20 22.71
N VAL A 393 -0.20 5.64 22.66
CA VAL A 393 0.15 7.04 22.93
C VAL A 393 0.78 7.66 21.69
N ASN A 394 0.13 8.69 21.17
CA ASN A 394 0.63 9.49 20.04
C ASN A 394 1.15 10.84 20.52
N THR A 395 2.22 11.30 19.88
CA THR A 395 2.79 12.64 20.13
C THR A 395 2.19 13.72 19.24
N ILE A 396 1.44 13.33 18.22
CA ILE A 396 0.81 14.20 17.23
C ILE A 396 -0.70 13.97 17.31
N SER A 397 -1.47 15.02 17.58
CA SER A 397 -2.94 14.98 17.52
C SER A 397 -3.41 15.02 16.06
N PRO A 398 -4.67 14.63 15.76
CA PRO A 398 -5.22 14.76 14.42
C PRO A 398 -5.12 16.20 13.87
N TRP A 399 -5.41 17.22 14.69
CA TRP A 399 -5.24 18.62 14.30
C TRP A 399 -3.78 18.98 14.01
N ALA A 400 -2.84 18.58 14.88
CA ALA A 400 -1.42 18.86 14.65
C ALA A 400 -0.86 18.13 13.41
N LEU A 401 -1.41 16.97 13.06
CA LEU A 401 -1.09 16.26 11.83
C LEU A 401 -1.59 17.05 10.61
N ARG A 402 -2.86 17.47 10.63
CA ARG A 402 -3.42 18.34 9.58
C ARG A 402 -2.60 19.61 9.40
N ASP A 403 -2.28 20.30 10.49
CA ASP A 403 -1.57 21.58 10.45
C ASP A 403 -0.10 21.45 10.01
N ARG A 404 0.45 20.23 10.03
CA ARG A 404 1.73 19.90 9.38
C ARG A 404 1.58 19.64 7.88
N VAL A 405 0.53 18.93 7.47
CA VAL A 405 0.36 18.50 6.07
C VAL A 405 -0.17 19.61 5.18
N VAL A 406 -1.10 20.43 5.67
CA VAL A 406 -1.75 21.48 4.87
C VAL A 406 -0.75 22.50 4.29
N PRO A 407 0.21 23.08 5.06
CA PRO A 407 1.20 23.99 4.50
C PRO A 407 2.05 23.34 3.41
N GLN A 408 2.46 22.09 3.61
CA GLN A 408 3.26 21.35 2.62
C GLN A 408 2.48 21.13 1.31
N LEU A 409 1.18 20.84 1.38
CA LEU A 409 0.34 20.73 0.18
C LEU A 409 0.24 22.05 -0.58
N LEU A 410 0.11 23.18 0.13
CA LEU A 410 0.05 24.50 -0.49
C LEU A 410 1.37 24.84 -1.21
N GLU A 411 2.51 24.54 -0.59
CA GLU A 411 3.85 24.70 -1.20
C GLU A 411 4.01 23.80 -2.44
N LEU A 412 3.65 22.52 -2.34
CA LEU A 412 3.72 21.58 -3.45
C LEU A 412 2.81 22.00 -4.61
N ARG A 413 1.61 22.52 -4.32
CA ARG A 413 0.69 23.05 -5.33
C ARG A 413 1.27 24.27 -6.03
N ALA A 414 1.82 25.23 -5.28
CA ALA A 414 2.48 26.41 -5.84
C ALA A 414 3.68 26.04 -6.73
N GLY A 415 4.39 24.97 -6.38
CA GLY A 415 5.48 24.40 -7.19
C GLY A 415 5.04 23.51 -8.35
N GLY A 416 3.74 23.37 -8.62
CA GLY A 416 3.21 22.53 -9.71
C GLY A 416 3.49 21.03 -9.54
N LYS A 417 3.68 20.56 -8.30
CA LYS A 417 3.99 19.15 -7.98
C LYS A 417 2.77 18.30 -7.71
N LEU A 418 1.60 18.92 -7.48
CA LEU A 418 0.34 18.22 -7.26
C LEU A 418 -0.50 18.17 -8.54
N ALA A 419 -1.39 17.18 -8.63
CA ALA A 419 -2.41 17.16 -9.67
C ALA A 419 -3.35 18.39 -9.57
N PRO A 420 -3.87 18.89 -10.69
CA PRO A 420 -4.84 19.98 -10.68
C PRO A 420 -6.16 19.55 -10.04
N GLY A 421 -6.92 20.51 -9.52
CA GLY A 421 -8.26 20.27 -8.97
C GLY A 421 -8.29 19.67 -7.55
N ILE A 422 -7.17 19.69 -6.83
CA ILE A 422 -7.12 19.39 -5.40
C ILE A 422 -7.41 20.68 -4.61
N SER A 423 -8.57 20.69 -3.95
CA SER A 423 -8.91 21.67 -2.91
C SER A 423 -8.18 21.30 -1.63
N VAL A 424 -7.62 22.30 -0.94
CA VAL A 424 -6.86 22.10 0.31
C VAL A 424 -7.52 22.85 1.46
N ALA A 425 -7.64 22.19 2.61
CA ALA A 425 -8.15 22.75 3.86
C ALA A 425 -9.50 23.47 3.69
N SER A 426 -9.55 24.79 3.89
CA SER A 426 -10.78 25.60 3.85
C SER A 426 -11.39 25.71 2.44
N GLU A 427 -10.69 25.28 1.40
CA GLU A 427 -11.22 25.18 0.03
C GLU A 427 -12.07 23.92 -0.17
N CYS A 428 -12.04 22.97 0.78
CA CYS A 428 -12.85 21.77 0.72
C CYS A 428 -14.32 22.10 1.05
N SER A 429 -15.23 21.61 0.22
CA SER A 429 -16.69 21.67 0.37
C SER A 429 -17.19 21.01 1.66
N CYS A 430 -16.50 19.97 2.13
CA CYS A 430 -16.91 19.16 3.28
C CYS A 430 -18.37 18.67 3.16
N GLU A 431 -18.78 18.26 1.95
CA GLU A 431 -20.14 17.78 1.69
C GLU A 431 -20.49 16.59 2.61
N VAL A 432 -21.62 16.72 3.32
CA VAL A 432 -22.15 15.66 4.18
C VAL A 432 -22.56 14.46 3.33
N ASN A 433 -22.17 13.26 3.74
CA ASN A 433 -22.44 12.01 3.03
C ASN A 433 -21.82 11.97 1.62
N CYS A 434 -20.60 12.49 1.47
CA CYS A 434 -19.89 12.47 0.19
C CYS A 434 -19.40 11.08 -0.23
N LEU A 435 -19.34 10.08 0.67
CA LEU A 435 -19.00 8.71 0.30
C LEU A 435 -20.25 7.97 -0.20
N LYS A 436 -20.35 7.71 -1.50
CA LYS A 436 -21.56 7.16 -2.15
C LYS A 436 -21.68 5.62 -2.14
N TYR A 437 -20.87 4.94 -1.34
CA TYR A 437 -20.87 3.48 -1.23
C TYR A 437 -22.19 2.88 -0.70
N ASN A 438 -22.95 3.65 0.10
CA ASN A 438 -24.25 3.26 0.58
C ASN A 438 -25.31 3.54 -0.51
N PRO A 439 -26.01 2.51 -1.04
CA PRO A 439 -26.98 2.68 -2.12
C PRO A 439 -28.18 3.58 -1.82
N ALA A 440 -28.37 3.95 -0.55
CA ALA A 440 -29.45 4.86 -0.13
C ALA A 440 -29.07 6.36 -0.17
N LEU A 441 -27.85 6.72 -0.60
CA LEU A 441 -27.28 8.09 -0.58
C LEU A 441 -27.23 8.82 -1.92
#